data_AF-A0A5K7YVI5-F1
#
_entry.id   AF-A0A5K7YVI5-F1
#
_cell.length_a   1.000
_cell.length_b   1.000
_cell.length_c   1.000
_cell.angle_alpha   90.00
_cell.angle_beta   90.00
_cell.angle_gamma   90.00
#
_symmetry.space_group_name_H-M   'P 1'
#
loop_
_entity.id
_entity.type
_entity.pdbx_description
1 polymer ?
#
loop_
_entity_poly.entity_id
_entity_poly.type
_entity_poly.pdbx_seq_one_letter_code
_entity_poly.pdbx_strand_id
1 'polypeptide(L)'
;MKKVKIALWVVIFGFVGLLIFQNRGFFMADSRLMLDLGFFYYETPFLANAIFFVAFFLVGVLISYFFGLFRQFRDAKTIKTLKAKEASLVETVSSLEKRLSNSEATATAAAVPADVPPIVEEEPLETADEVK
;
A
#
# COMPACT_ATOMS: atom_id res chain seq x y z
N MET A 1 0.88 16.85 -1.59
CA MET A 1 -0.25 15.97 -1.19
C MET A 1 -0.73 16.17 0.25
N LYS A 2 0.10 15.96 1.28
CA LYS A 2 -0.34 16.00 2.70
C LYS A 2 -0.81 17.40 3.15
N LYS A 3 -0.03 18.45 2.84
CA LYS A 3 -0.38 19.84 3.18
C LYS A 3 -1.69 20.32 2.53
N VAL A 4 -1.91 19.94 1.26
CA VAL A 4 -3.15 20.26 0.52
C VAL A 4 -4.36 19.56 1.16
N LYS A 5 -4.21 18.29 1.56
CA LYS A 5 -5.26 17.56 2.29
C LYS A 5 -5.60 18.24 3.63
N ILE A 6 -4.59 18.68 4.38
CA ILE A 6 -4.79 19.44 5.62
C ILE A 6 -5.49 20.77 5.33
N ALA A 7 -5.03 21.54 4.35
CA ALA A 7 -5.63 22.83 4.01
C ALA A 7 -7.10 22.69 3.63
N LEU A 8 -7.44 21.67 2.84
CA LEU A 8 -8.82 21.37 2.46
C LEU A 8 -9.67 20.96 3.68
N TRP A 9 -9.14 20.16 4.61
CA TRP A 9 -9.83 19.83 5.85
C TRP A 9 -10.06 21.05 6.75
N VAL A 10 -9.09 21.96 6.84
CA VAL A 10 -9.22 23.22 7.59
C VAL A 10 -10.31 24.09 6.99
N VAL A 11 -10.37 24.22 5.66
CA VAL A 11 -11.42 24.99 4.98
C VAL A 11 -12.79 24.38 5.23
N ILE A 12 -12.93 23.06 5.11
CA ILE A 12 -14.20 22.36 5.38
C ILE A 12 -14.65 22.59 6.82
N PHE A 13 -13.78 22.35 7.81
CA PHE A 13 -14.13 22.55 9.21
C PHE A 13 -14.43 24.00 9.54
N GLY A 14 -13.66 24.93 8.97
CA GLY A 14 -13.92 26.36 9.11
C GLY A 14 -15.30 26.73 8.57
N PHE A 15 -15.68 26.20 7.40
CA PHE A 15 -16.98 26.44 6.80
C PHE A 15 -18.13 25.82 7.61
N VAL A 16 -17.95 24.60 8.12
CA VAL A 16 -18.92 23.95 9.01
C VAL A 16 -19.10 24.74 10.29
N GLY A 17 -18.00 25.17 10.93
CA GLY A 17 -18.06 26.00 12.13
C GLY A 17 -18.74 27.34 11.89
N LEU A 18 -18.46 27.97 10.74
CA LEU A 18 -19.11 29.22 10.34
C LEU A 18 -20.62 29.04 10.11
N LEU A 19 -21.03 27.94 9.45
CA LEU A 19 -22.44 27.56 9.28
C LEU A 19 -23.15 27.42 10.62
N ILE A 20 -22.51 26.74 11.59
CA ILE A 20 -23.07 26.55 12.94
C ILE A 20 -23.20 27.89 13.67
N PHE A 21 -22.18 28.75 13.57
CA PHE A 21 -22.19 30.05 14.24
C PHE A 21 -23.28 30.97 13.67
N GLN A 22 -23.42 31.04 12.35
CA GLN A 22 -24.45 31.85 11.70
C GLN A 22 -25.86 31.30 11.95
N ASN A 23 -26.04 29.98 12.00
CA ASN A 23 -27.34 29.34 12.16
C ASN A 23 -27.58 28.84 13.59
N ARG A 24 -27.00 29.50 14.59
CA ARG A 24 -27.12 29.07 16.01
C ARG A 24 -28.57 28.91 16.45
N GLY A 25 -29.45 29.79 15.99
CA GLY A 25 -30.90 29.71 16.27
C GLY A 25 -31.53 28.40 15.75
N PHE A 26 -31.10 27.91 14.59
CA PHE A 26 -31.56 26.63 14.06
C PHE A 26 -31.00 25.44 14.85
N PHE A 27 -29.73 25.50 15.27
CA PHE A 27 -29.10 24.43 16.04
C PHE A 27 -29.61 24.32 17.48
N MET A 28 -30.03 25.43 18.09
CA MET A 28 -30.66 25.49 19.41
C MET A 28 -32.17 25.29 19.37
N ALA A 29 -32.80 25.31 18.19
CA ALA A 29 -34.22 25.05 18.08
C ALA A 29 -34.54 23.62 18.52
N ASP A 30 -35.55 23.50 19.38
CA ASP A 30 -36.11 22.21 19.78
C ASP A 30 -36.90 21.66 18.61
N SER A 31 -36.47 20.51 18.10
CA SER A 31 -37.20 19.80 17.05
C SER A 31 -37.46 18.37 17.49
N ARG A 32 -38.48 17.77 16.88
CA ARG A 32 -38.82 16.37 17.05
C ARG A 32 -38.52 15.65 15.75
N LEU A 33 -37.78 14.55 15.83
CA LEU A 33 -37.70 13.62 14.71
C LEU A 33 -38.82 12.59 14.87
N MET A 34 -39.66 12.54 13.85
CA MET A 34 -40.68 11.51 13.68
C MET A 34 -40.11 10.46 12.73
N LEU A 35 -40.07 9.21 13.20
CA LEU A 35 -39.73 8.08 12.37
C LEU A 35 -41.01 7.29 12.13
N ASP A 36 -41.56 7.45 10.92
CA ASP A 36 -42.70 6.67 10.45
C ASP A 36 -42.21 5.65 9.41
N LEU A 37 -42.23 4.38 9.80
CA LEU A 37 -41.88 3.25 8.96
C LEU A 37 -43.12 2.49 8.46
N GLY A 38 -44.31 3.08 8.54
CA GLY A 38 -45.59 2.48 8.12
C GLY A 38 -46.11 1.37 9.06
N PHE A 39 -45.23 0.61 9.70
CA PHE A 39 -45.54 -0.37 10.75
C PHE A 39 -44.98 0.01 12.12
N PHE A 40 -44.15 1.05 12.18
CA PHE A 40 -43.50 1.50 13.40
C PHE A 40 -43.49 3.02 13.43
N TYR A 41 -44.01 3.57 14.52
CA TYR A 41 -44.08 5.00 14.76
C TYR A 41 -43.29 5.32 16.03
N TYR A 42 -42.25 6.15 15.88
CA TYR A 42 -41.45 6.59 17.01
C TYR A 42 -41.20 8.09 16.95
N GLU A 43 -41.59 8.78 18.02
CA GLU A 43 -41.26 10.18 18.25
C GLU A 43 -40.11 10.30 19.24
N THR A 44 -39.09 11.04 18.84
CA THR A 44 -38.04 11.47 19.76
C THR A 44 -38.51 12.65 20.62
N PRO A 45 -38.06 12.74 21.89
CA PRO A 45 -38.36 13.88 22.75
C PRO A 45 -37.78 15.17 22.18
N PHE A 46 -38.30 16.33 22.64
CA PHE A 46 -37.77 17.63 22.26
C PHE A 46 -36.28 17.71 22.60
N LEU A 47 -35.47 17.80 21.56
CA LEU A 47 -34.03 17.89 21.67
C LEU A 47 -33.54 18.97 20.72
N ALA A 48 -32.52 19.71 21.14
CA ALA A 48 -31.88 20.68 20.28
C ALA A 48 -31.31 20.00 19.03
N ASN A 49 -31.53 20.59 17.86
CA ASN A 49 -31.04 20.08 16.58
C ASN A 49 -29.55 19.75 16.56
N ALA A 50 -28.75 20.49 17.32
CA ALA A 50 -27.33 20.19 17.52
C ALA A 50 -27.07 18.74 17.96
N ILE A 51 -27.91 18.19 18.83
CA ILE A 51 -27.73 16.83 19.37
C ILE A 51 -28.00 15.78 18.29
N PHE A 52 -29.02 15.99 17.45
CA PHE A 52 -29.28 15.11 16.30
C PHE A 52 -28.11 15.15 15.31
N PHE A 53 -27.58 16.33 15.00
CA PHE A 53 -26.40 16.46 14.12
C PHE A 53 -25.17 15.72 14.67
N VAL A 54 -24.91 15.80 15.98
CA VAL A 54 -23.82 15.05 16.62
C VAL A 54 -24.06 13.55 16.56
N ALA A 55 -25.30 13.09 16.80
CA ALA A 55 -25.65 11.69 16.69
C ALA A 55 -25.44 11.15 15.25
N PHE A 56 -25.92 11.87 14.24
CA PHE A 56 -25.69 11.52 12.83
C PHE A 56 -24.22 11.56 12.46
N PHE A 57 -23.44 12.52 12.99
CA PHE A 57 -22.00 12.56 12.79
C PHE A 57 -21.32 11.32 13.38
N LEU A 58 -21.67 10.91 14.60
CA LEU A 58 -21.15 9.67 15.20
C LEU A 58 -21.48 8.44 14.36
N VAL A 59 -22.72 8.34 13.88
CA VAL A 59 -23.14 7.24 13.00
C VAL A 59 -22.32 7.26 11.70
N GLY A 60 -22.11 8.43 11.10
CA GLY A 60 -21.25 8.60 9.93
C GLY A 60 -19.80 8.19 10.18
N VAL A 61 -19.23 8.56 11.34
CA VAL A 61 -17.90 8.13 11.77
C VAL A 61 -17.83 6.62 11.94
N LEU A 62 -18.85 6.02 12.54
CA LEU A 62 -18.94 4.59 12.75
C LEU A 62 -19.01 3.84 11.40
N ILE A 63 -19.83 4.32 10.46
CA ILE A 63 -19.90 3.79 9.10
C ILE A 63 -18.54 3.93 8.40
N SER A 64 -17.89 5.10 8.50
CA SER A 64 -16.57 5.32 7.93
C SER A 64 -15.52 4.39 8.53
N TYR A 65 -15.60 4.11 9.84
CA TYR A 65 -14.73 3.16 10.52
C TYR A 65 -14.92 1.74 9.97
N PHE A 66 -16.18 1.28 9.85
CA PHE A 66 -16.48 0.00 9.24
C PHE A 66 -15.99 -0.08 7.79
N PHE A 67 -16.19 0.97 6.98
CA PHE A 67 -15.73 1.00 5.59
C PHE A 67 -14.20 0.99 5.50
N GLY A 68 -13.51 1.67 6.41
CA GLY A 68 -12.05 1.62 6.55
C GLY A 68 -11.55 0.23 6.95
N LEU A 69 -12.27 -0.47 7.83
CA LEU A 69 -11.94 -1.83 8.24
C LEU A 69 -12.15 -2.83 7.09
N PHE A 70 -13.24 -2.71 6.33
CA PHE A 70 -13.45 -3.47 5.09
C PHE A 70 -12.37 -3.20 4.05
N ARG A 71 -11.89 -1.95 3.97
CA ARG A 71 -10.76 -1.58 3.11
C ARG A 71 -9.47 -2.26 3.57
N GLN A 72 -9.18 -2.30 4.86
CA GLN A 72 -8.04 -3.03 5.41
C GLN A 72 -8.11 -4.54 5.14
N PHE A 73 -9.28 -5.17 5.17
CA PHE A 73 -9.41 -6.59 4.80
C PHE A 73 -9.12 -6.85 3.32
N ARG A 74 -9.52 -5.93 2.43
CA ARG A 74 -9.18 -5.99 1.00
C ARG A 74 -7.69 -5.75 0.80
N ASP A 75 -7.13 -4.74 1.46
CA ASP A 75 -5.71 -4.41 1.40
C ASP A 75 -4.85 -5.57 1.94
N ALA A 76 -5.28 -6.24 3.02
CA ALA A 76 -4.61 -7.43 3.55
C ALA A 76 -4.63 -8.62 2.57
N LYS A 77 -5.73 -8.81 1.81
CA LYS A 77 -5.76 -9.80 0.73
C LYS A 77 -4.79 -9.42 -0.40
N THR A 78 -4.79 -8.15 -0.82
CA THR A 78 -3.88 -7.64 -1.85
C THR A 78 -2.41 -7.79 -1.44
N ILE A 79 -2.06 -7.51 -0.18
CA ILE A 79 -0.72 -7.70 0.38
C ILE A 79 -0.33 -9.18 0.38
N LYS A 80 -1.24 -10.10 0.75
CA LYS A 80 -0.97 -11.54 0.69
C LYS A 80 -0.69 -12.02 -0.75
N THR A 81 -1.45 -11.56 -1.73
CA THR A 81 -1.20 -11.89 -3.16
C THR A 81 0.12 -11.31 -3.69
N LEU A 82 0.49 -10.10 -3.25
CA LEU A 82 1.76 -9.48 -3.65
C LEU A 82 2.96 -10.20 -3.01
N LYS A 83 2.89 -10.55 -1.72
CA LYS A 83 3.91 -11.38 -1.06
C LYS A 83 4.05 -12.77 -1.67
N ALA A 84 2.94 -13.39 -2.08
CA ALA A 84 2.99 -14.68 -2.77
C ALA A 84 3.71 -14.57 -4.13
N LYS A 85 3.50 -13.47 -4.87
CA LYS A 85 4.23 -13.19 -6.11
C LYS A 85 5.71 -12.91 -5.89
N GLU A 86 6.06 -12.18 -4.83
CA GLU A 86 7.46 -11.90 -4.46
C GLU A 86 8.20 -13.19 -4.08
N ALA A 87 7.57 -14.06 -3.27
CA ALA A 87 8.12 -15.37 -2.92
C ALA A 87 8.33 -16.25 -4.16
N SER A 88 7.37 -16.29 -5.10
CA SER A 88 7.55 -17.02 -6.36
C SER A 88 8.67 -16.43 -7.23
N LEU A 89 8.87 -15.11 -7.19
CA LEU A 89 9.91 -14.46 -7.99
C LEU A 89 11.30 -14.78 -7.43
N VAL A 90 11.47 -14.74 -6.11
CA VAL A 90 12.71 -15.13 -5.43
C VAL A 90 13.04 -16.61 -5.65
N GLU A 91 12.02 -17.48 -5.69
CA GLU A 91 12.21 -18.90 -5.98
C GLU A 91 12.60 -19.14 -7.46
N THR A 92 12.05 -18.37 -8.39
CA THR A 92 12.49 -18.42 -9.80
C THR A 92 13.91 -17.89 -9.99
N VAL A 93 14.32 -16.83 -9.29
CA VAL A 93 15.68 -16.30 -9.37
C VAL A 93 16.68 -17.30 -8.79
N SER A 94 16.40 -17.87 -7.61
CA SER A 94 17.30 -18.86 -7.00
C SER A 94 17.40 -20.16 -7.81
N SER A 95 16.30 -20.62 -8.42
CA SER A 95 16.35 -21.78 -9.32
C SER A 95 17.09 -21.49 -10.63
N LEU A 96 16.97 -20.27 -11.18
CA LEU A 96 17.72 -19.85 -12.37
C LEU A 96 19.22 -19.71 -12.06
N GLU A 97 19.60 -19.10 -10.94
CA GLU A 97 21.00 -19.04 -10.48
C GLU A 97 21.59 -20.44 -10.28
N LYS A 98 20.83 -21.35 -9.65
CA LYS A 98 21.26 -22.74 -9.44
C LYS A 98 21.44 -23.50 -10.76
N ARG A 99 20.61 -23.20 -11.77
CA ARG A 99 20.75 -23.77 -13.12
C ARG A 99 21.94 -23.16 -13.86
N LEU A 100 22.21 -21.87 -13.69
CA LEU A 100 23.38 -21.19 -14.25
C LEU A 100 24.67 -21.74 -13.65
N SER A 101 24.78 -21.83 -12.32
CA SER A 101 25.93 -22.47 -11.66
C SER A 101 26.11 -23.93 -12.05
N ASN A 102 25.02 -24.71 -12.18
CA ASN A 102 25.13 -26.09 -12.66
C ASN A 102 25.54 -26.17 -14.14
N SER A 103 25.16 -25.20 -14.96
CA SER A 103 25.55 -25.13 -16.37
C SER A 103 26.99 -24.66 -16.54
N GLU A 104 27.49 -23.78 -15.66
CA GLU A 104 28.89 -23.33 -15.61
C GLU A 104 29.82 -24.45 -15.07
N ALA A 105 29.34 -25.24 -14.10
CA ALA A 105 30.01 -26.46 -13.64
C ALA A 105 30.05 -27.54 -14.74
N THR A 106 29.01 -27.64 -15.58
CA THR A 106 28.98 -28.56 -16.72
C THR A 106 29.85 -28.07 -17.88
N ALA A 107 29.93 -26.75 -18.11
CA ALA A 107 30.85 -26.14 -19.08
C ALA A 107 32.32 -26.34 -18.67
N THR A 108 32.61 -26.43 -17.37
CA THR A 108 33.95 -26.75 -16.85
C THR A 108 34.28 -28.26 -16.94
N ALA A 109 33.27 -29.14 -17.01
CA ALA A 109 33.44 -30.60 -17.10
C ALA A 109 33.46 -31.15 -18.55
N ALA A 110 33.10 -30.35 -19.55
CA ALA A 110 33.12 -30.75 -20.97
C ALA A 110 34.44 -30.40 -21.70
N ALA A 111 35.45 -29.89 -20.98
CA ALA A 111 36.84 -29.83 -21.45
C ALA A 111 37.64 -30.97 -20.79
N VAL A 112 37.58 -32.16 -21.39
CA VAL A 112 38.50 -33.29 -21.12
C VAL A 112 39.12 -33.68 -22.47
N PRO A 113 40.35 -34.21 -22.60
CA PRO A 113 41.22 -34.79 -21.56
C PRO A 113 42.73 -34.46 -21.70
N ALA A 114 43.51 -35.05 -20.77
CA ALA A 114 44.96 -35.00 -20.63
C ALA A 114 45.77 -35.62 -21.77
N ASP A 115 46.91 -35.02 -22.12
CA ASP A 115 48.22 -35.70 -22.19
C ASP A 115 49.37 -34.67 -22.09
N VAL A 116 50.38 -34.95 -21.27
CA VAL A 116 51.58 -34.14 -20.94
C VAL A 116 52.73 -35.16 -21.08
N PRO A 117 53.94 -34.90 -21.65
CA PRO A 117 54.98 -34.06 -21.01
C PRO A 117 56.10 -33.54 -21.97
N PRO A 118 57.36 -33.28 -21.54
CA PRO A 118 57.88 -32.00 -21.03
C PRO A 118 59.12 -31.50 -21.81
N ILE A 119 59.28 -30.20 -22.07
CA ILE A 119 60.55 -29.66 -22.61
C ILE A 119 60.67 -28.23 -22.07
N VAL A 120 61.38 -28.05 -20.95
CA VAL A 120 62.77 -27.54 -20.86
C VAL A 120 62.88 -26.09 -21.33
N GLU A 121 63.49 -25.29 -20.44
CA GLU A 121 64.03 -23.93 -20.58
C GLU A 121 64.31 -23.49 -22.03
N GLU A 122 63.93 -22.26 -22.39
CA GLU A 122 64.86 -21.15 -22.70
C GLU A 122 64.06 -19.83 -22.80
N GLU A 123 64.27 -18.91 -21.84
CA GLU A 123 64.40 -17.49 -22.20
C GLU A 123 65.72 -17.37 -22.99
N PRO A 124 65.84 -16.51 -24.04
CA PRO A 124 65.70 -15.06 -23.85
C PRO A 124 65.17 -14.24 -25.06
N LEU A 125 64.78 -12.98 -24.75
CA LEU A 125 64.99 -11.73 -25.51
C LEU A 125 64.67 -11.67 -27.02
N GLU A 126 63.77 -10.76 -27.44
CA GLU A 126 64.13 -9.49 -28.11
C GLU A 126 62.90 -8.71 -28.62
N THR A 127 63.01 -7.37 -28.47
CA THR A 127 62.45 -6.26 -29.28
C THR A 127 60.92 -6.14 -29.44
N ALA A 128 60.28 -5.14 -28.83
CA ALA A 128 60.27 -3.72 -29.21
C ALA A 128 59.54 -3.43 -30.55
N ASP A 129 58.71 -2.39 -30.50
CA ASP A 129 57.97 -1.73 -31.59
C ASP A 129 56.69 -2.45 -32.06
N GLU A 130 55.54 -1.81 -32.30
CA GLU A 130 55.26 -0.39 -32.53
C GLU A 130 53.78 -0.12 -32.25
N VAL A 131 53.49 1.03 -31.62
CA VAL A 131 52.15 1.59 -31.41
C VAL A 131 51.74 2.32 -32.69
N LYS A 132 50.50 2.11 -33.15
CA LYS A 132 49.84 2.99 -34.12
C LYS A 132 48.52 3.49 -33.56
#